data_AF-A0A1C7WGB8-F1
#
_entry.id   AF-A0A1C7WGB8-F1
#
_cell.length_a   1.000
_cell.length_b   1.000
_cell.length_c   1.000
_cell.angle_alpha   90.00
_cell.angle_beta   90.00
_cell.angle_gamma   90.00
#
_symmetry.space_group_name_H-M   'P 1'
#
loop_
_entity.id
_entity.type
_entity.pdbx_description
1 polymer ?
#
loop_
_entity_poly.entity_id
_entity_poly.type
_entity_poly.pdbx_seq_one_letter_code
_entity_poly.pdbx_strand_id
1 'polypeptide(L)'
;MVIKYDPLTFKEKLALRRAAEDAILAMNPHWGEFRKVATGPAIISILGELEDKSEELQKTKMALSDAGCLLVEWKERTEVAEQLSQQLQLTIDSIQNPIAHGQERIAELEELATDLAAKFQKAQDSLKYALLMLSEIKMCNTEPGQSPAIAAVVDERLRQVNAKGWTPEHDDEHVNDEIAAFAALYAMPEACRDWPAKETGYGENWAEAICPNNWAAKFGDRRRELVKAGALILAEIERLDRVSNEKGENHE
;
A
#
# COMPACT_ATOMS: atom_id res chain seq x y z
N MET A 1 14.59 65.45 -117.69
CA MET A 1 14.32 64.11 -118.26
C MET A 1 12.90 63.74 -117.85
N VAL A 2 11.92 63.95 -118.74
CA VAL A 2 10.51 63.67 -118.45
C VAL A 2 10.30 62.17 -118.52
N ILE A 3 10.07 61.53 -117.36
CA ILE A 3 9.70 60.11 -117.30
C ILE A 3 8.25 60.02 -117.80
N LYS A 4 8.06 59.54 -119.02
CA LYS A 4 6.73 59.15 -119.51
C LYS A 4 6.30 57.91 -118.73
N TYR A 5 5.23 58.05 -117.94
CA TYR A 5 4.58 56.92 -117.28
C TYR A 5 3.68 56.26 -118.32
N ASP A 6 4.01 55.04 -118.74
CA ASP A 6 3.16 54.25 -119.62
C ASP A 6 2.20 53.44 -118.74
N PRO A 7 0.90 53.77 -118.70
CA PRO A 7 -0.02 53.03 -117.84
C PRO A 7 -0.19 51.61 -118.36
N LEU A 8 0.18 50.63 -117.52
CA LEU A 8 0.00 49.20 -117.81
C LEU A 8 -1.39 48.96 -118.39
N THR A 9 -1.38 48.32 -119.56
CA THR A 9 -2.60 47.92 -120.26
C THR A 9 -3.41 46.98 -119.38
N PHE A 10 -4.72 46.90 -119.61
CA PHE A 10 -5.60 45.98 -118.88
C PHE A 10 -5.07 44.53 -118.89
N LYS A 11 -4.44 44.12 -120.00
CA LYS A 11 -3.84 42.80 -120.17
C LYS A 11 -2.64 42.57 -119.24
N GLU A 12 -1.80 43.59 -119.06
CA GLU A 12 -0.63 43.52 -118.16
C GLU A 12 -1.04 43.54 -116.69
N LYS A 13 -2.04 44.35 -116.32
CA LYS A 13 -2.63 44.32 -114.97
C LYS A 13 -3.26 42.96 -114.65
N LEU A 14 -3.94 42.35 -115.62
CA LEU A 14 -4.52 41.02 -115.47
C LEU A 14 -3.44 39.94 -115.34
N ALA A 15 -2.34 40.05 -116.07
CA ALA A 15 -1.21 39.13 -115.98
C ALA A 15 -0.50 39.22 -114.62
N LEU A 16 -0.23 40.43 -114.12
CA LEU A 16 0.32 40.64 -112.78
C LEU A 16 -0.60 40.12 -111.68
N ARG A 17 -1.91 40.32 -111.82
CA ARG A 17 -2.89 39.77 -110.89
C ARG A 17 -2.87 38.24 -110.87
N ARG A 18 -2.84 37.60 -112.04
CA ARG A 18 -2.74 36.13 -112.13
C ARG A 18 -1.44 35.61 -111.54
N ALA A 19 -0.31 36.25 -111.84
CA ALA A 19 0.98 35.89 -111.25
C ALA A 19 0.99 36.03 -109.72
N ALA A 20 0.34 37.05 -109.17
CA ALA A 20 0.16 37.22 -107.73
C ALA A 20 -0.77 36.15 -107.14
N GLU A 21 -1.87 35.82 -107.80
CA GLU A 21 -2.78 34.74 -107.39
C GLU A 21 -2.08 33.36 -107.41
N ASP A 22 -1.29 33.09 -108.44
CA ASP A 22 -0.50 31.86 -108.57
C ASP A 22 0.59 31.78 -107.49
N ALA A 23 1.25 32.90 -107.17
CA ALA A 23 2.24 32.96 -106.09
C ALA A 23 1.61 32.69 -104.71
N ILE A 24 0.42 33.24 -104.45
CA ILE A 24 -0.33 32.99 -103.20
C ILE A 24 -0.74 31.52 -103.09
N LEU A 25 -1.21 30.91 -104.19
CA LEU A 25 -1.56 29.49 -104.23
C LEU A 25 -0.34 28.58 -104.09
N ALA A 26 0.81 28.98 -104.63
CA ALA A 26 2.07 28.24 -104.45
C ALA A 26 2.56 28.26 -102.99
N MET A 27 2.36 29.38 -102.28
CA MET A 27 2.72 29.51 -100.87
C MET A 27 1.73 28.81 -99.93
N ASN A 28 0.45 28.74 -100.32
CA ASN A 28 -0.59 28.04 -99.58
C ASN A 28 -1.45 27.19 -100.53
N PRO A 29 -1.05 25.93 -100.80
CA PRO A 29 -1.74 25.06 -101.75
C PRO A 29 -3.23 24.85 -101.44
N HIS A 30 -3.59 24.89 -100.15
CA HIS A 30 -4.97 24.72 -99.67
C HIS A 30 -5.85 25.98 -99.82
N TRP A 31 -5.26 27.13 -100.14
CA TRP A 31 -5.97 28.42 -100.21
C TRP A 31 -7.00 28.47 -101.35
N GLY A 32 -6.73 27.74 -102.45
CA GLY A 32 -7.63 27.64 -103.59
C GLY A 32 -8.91 26.86 -103.30
N GLU A 33 -8.83 25.82 -102.46
CA GLU A 33 -10.01 25.06 -102.01
C GLU A 33 -10.79 25.82 -100.95
N PHE A 34 -10.08 26.46 -100.00
CA PHE A 34 -10.68 27.32 -98.99
C PHE A 34 -11.55 28.42 -99.61
N ARG A 35 -11.07 29.11 -100.65
CA ARG A 35 -11.82 30.17 -101.35
C ARG A 35 -13.11 29.68 -102.02
N LYS A 36 -13.17 28.41 -102.46
CA LYS A 36 -14.37 27.84 -103.09
C LYS A 36 -15.51 27.61 -102.11
N VAL A 37 -15.18 27.39 -100.83
CA VAL A 37 -16.13 27.07 -99.76
C VAL A 37 -16.38 28.26 -98.83
N ALA A 38 -15.45 29.21 -98.77
CA ALA A 38 -15.51 30.43 -97.97
C ALA A 38 -16.46 31.49 -98.57
N THR A 39 -17.76 31.20 -98.54
CA THR A 39 -18.81 32.18 -98.78
C THR A 39 -18.94 33.14 -97.59
N GLY A 40 -19.41 34.37 -97.81
CA GLY A 40 -19.61 35.36 -96.73
C GLY A 40 -20.36 34.80 -95.51
N PRO A 41 -21.50 34.10 -95.69
CA PRO A 41 -22.22 33.46 -94.57
C PRO A 41 -21.42 32.35 -93.86
N ALA A 42 -20.67 31.52 -94.60
CA ALA A 42 -19.83 30.47 -94.00
C ALA A 42 -18.70 31.06 -93.15
N ILE A 43 -18.07 32.15 -93.62
CA ILE A 43 -17.06 32.87 -92.85
C ILE A 43 -17.66 33.46 -91.57
N ILE A 44 -18.84 34.10 -91.65
CA ILE A 44 -19.52 34.66 -90.47
C ILE A 44 -19.88 33.57 -89.46
N SER A 45 -20.38 32.42 -89.92
CA SER A 45 -20.69 31.28 -89.04
C SER A 45 -19.44 30.77 -88.30
N ILE A 46 -18.32 30.60 -89.02
CA ILE A 46 -17.06 30.15 -88.42
C ILE A 46 -16.53 31.20 -87.43
N LEU A 47 -16.65 32.50 -87.74
CA LEU A 47 -16.26 33.55 -86.81
C LEU A 47 -17.12 33.55 -85.54
N GLY A 48 -18.43 33.33 -85.65
CA GLY A 48 -19.32 33.17 -84.51
C GLY A 48 -18.95 31.96 -83.64
N GLU A 49 -18.71 30.81 -84.26
CA GLU A 49 -18.24 29.61 -83.53
C GLU A 49 -16.88 29.82 -82.84
N LEU A 50 -15.98 30.59 -83.44
CA LEU A 50 -14.69 30.94 -82.84
C LEU A 50 -14.84 31.93 -81.68
N GLU A 51 -15.78 32.87 -81.77
CA GLU A 51 -16.11 33.82 -80.71
C GLU A 51 -16.74 33.10 -79.51
N ASP A 52 -17.71 32.21 -79.74
CA ASP A 52 -18.33 31.36 -78.71
C ASP A 52 -17.28 30.48 -78.00
N LYS A 53 -16.40 29.82 -78.77
CA LYS A 53 -15.29 29.02 -78.21
C LYS A 53 -14.29 29.88 -77.44
N SER A 54 -14.03 31.11 -77.88
CA SER A 54 -13.18 32.06 -77.17
C SER A 54 -13.80 32.44 -75.82
N GLU A 55 -15.10 32.70 -75.76
CA GLU A 55 -15.80 32.97 -74.49
C GLU A 55 -15.80 31.76 -73.54
N GLU A 56 -16.04 30.56 -74.06
CA GLU A 56 -15.98 29.32 -73.28
C GLU A 56 -14.57 29.09 -72.72
N LEU A 57 -13.54 29.35 -73.52
CA LEU A 57 -12.13 29.27 -73.09
C LEU A 57 -11.82 30.30 -71.99
N GLN A 58 -12.37 31.52 -72.06
CA GLN A 58 -12.20 32.51 -70.98
C GLN A 58 -12.88 32.08 -69.69
N LYS A 59 -14.11 31.53 -69.77
CA LYS A 59 -14.84 31.01 -68.60
C LYS A 59 -14.07 29.88 -67.91
N THR A 60 -13.57 28.92 -68.69
CA THR A 60 -12.79 27.79 -68.16
C THR A 60 -11.45 28.24 -67.58
N LYS A 61 -10.77 29.22 -68.21
CA LYS A 61 -9.55 29.83 -67.66
C LYS A 61 -9.80 30.50 -66.30
N MET A 62 -10.92 31.21 -66.16
CA MET A 62 -11.29 31.86 -64.90
C MET A 62 -11.60 30.84 -63.81
N ALA A 63 -12.37 29.79 -64.12
CA ALA A 63 -12.63 28.68 -63.19
C ALA A 63 -11.35 27.95 -62.76
N LEU A 64 -10.38 27.78 -63.67
CA LEU A 64 -9.07 27.20 -63.34
C LEU A 64 -8.26 28.11 -62.40
N SER A 65 -8.37 29.42 -62.58
CA SER A 65 -7.77 30.40 -61.66
C SER A 65 -8.37 30.30 -60.27
N ASP A 66 -9.70 30.25 -60.16
CA ASP A 66 -10.42 30.11 -58.88
C ASP A 66 -10.07 28.80 -58.17
N ALA A 67 -10.00 27.70 -58.93
CA ALA A 67 -9.54 26.40 -58.41
C ALA A 67 -8.07 26.47 -57.92
N GLY A 68 -7.21 27.21 -58.62
CA GLY A 68 -5.83 27.46 -58.20
C GLY A 68 -5.74 28.20 -56.86
N CYS A 69 -6.58 29.23 -56.66
CA CYS A 69 -6.69 29.93 -55.38
C CYS A 69 -7.12 28.99 -54.24
N LEU A 70 -8.14 28.17 -54.47
CA LEU A 70 -8.59 27.19 -53.48
C LEU A 70 -7.49 26.18 -53.12
N LEU A 71 -6.71 25.70 -54.08
CA LEU A 71 -5.60 24.79 -53.80
C LEU A 71 -4.53 25.41 -52.89
N VAL A 72 -4.25 26.71 -53.03
CA VAL A 72 -3.34 27.43 -52.14
C VAL A 72 -3.90 27.50 -50.73
N GLU A 73 -5.17 27.88 -50.57
CA GLU A 73 -5.83 27.91 -49.25
C GLU A 73 -5.83 26.54 -48.56
N TRP A 74 -6.11 25.47 -49.32
CA TRP A 74 -6.09 24.11 -48.80
C TRP A 74 -4.69 23.67 -48.38
N LYS A 75 -3.67 24.03 -49.17
CA LYS A 75 -2.27 23.76 -48.82
C LYS A 75 -1.89 24.43 -47.50
N GLU A 76 -2.23 25.70 -47.32
CA GLU A 76 -1.98 26.42 -46.06
C GLU A 76 -2.71 25.76 -44.89
N ARG A 77 -3.97 25.34 -45.06
CA ARG A 77 -4.71 24.61 -44.02
C ARG A 77 -4.07 23.27 -43.66
N THR A 78 -3.56 22.53 -44.65
CA THR A 78 -2.87 21.25 -44.39
C THR A 78 -1.57 21.46 -43.61
N GLU A 79 -0.82 22.53 -43.92
CA GLU A 79 0.42 22.85 -43.21
C GLU A 79 0.15 23.24 -41.75
N VAL A 80 -0.90 24.04 -41.50
CA VAL A 80 -1.35 24.36 -40.14
C VAL A 80 -1.81 23.10 -39.39
N ALA A 81 -2.55 22.21 -40.04
CA ALA A 81 -2.99 20.96 -39.44
C ALA A 81 -1.80 20.05 -39.07
N GLU A 82 -0.77 19.99 -39.92
CA GLU A 82 0.45 19.23 -39.65
C GLU A 82 1.23 19.81 -38.46
N GLN A 83 1.38 21.13 -38.39
CA GLN A 83 2.00 21.82 -37.25
C GLN A 83 1.25 21.54 -35.94
N LEU A 84 -0.09 21.61 -35.96
CA LEU A 84 -0.92 21.29 -34.80
C LEU A 84 -0.78 19.83 -34.38
N SER A 85 -0.72 18.90 -35.34
CA SER A 85 -0.47 17.48 -35.07
C SER A 85 0.87 17.27 -34.39
N GLN A 86 1.92 17.95 -34.84
CA GLN A 86 3.25 17.88 -34.23
C GLN A 86 3.24 18.45 -32.80
N GLN A 87 2.59 19.59 -32.57
CA GLN A 87 2.44 20.17 -31.23
C GLN A 87 1.65 19.26 -30.28
N LEU A 88 0.59 18.63 -30.79
CA LEU A 88 -0.20 17.69 -30.03
C LEU A 88 0.65 16.47 -29.64
N GLN A 89 1.48 15.96 -30.55
CA GLN A 89 2.38 14.84 -30.25
C GLN A 89 3.39 15.20 -29.16
N LEU A 90 4.02 16.38 -29.22
CA LEU A 90 4.92 16.85 -28.17
C LEU A 90 4.22 16.96 -26.81
N THR A 91 2.96 17.40 -26.81
CA THR A 91 2.14 17.49 -25.58
C THR A 91 1.82 16.10 -25.03
N ILE A 92 1.46 15.15 -25.91
CA ILE A 92 1.23 13.75 -25.54
C ILE A 92 2.48 13.16 -24.91
N ASP A 93 3.65 13.32 -25.55
CA ASP A 93 4.92 12.80 -25.05
C ASP A 93 5.29 13.43 -23.69
N SER A 94 5.06 14.73 -23.53
CA SER A 94 5.28 15.44 -22.27
C SER A 94 4.40 14.91 -21.12
N ILE A 95 3.25 14.32 -21.42
CA ILE A 95 2.34 13.74 -20.42
C ILE A 95 2.64 12.26 -20.21
N GLN A 96 2.93 11.51 -21.28
CA GLN A 96 3.19 10.08 -21.21
C GLN A 96 4.49 9.75 -20.47
N ASN A 97 5.54 10.55 -20.64
CA ASN A 97 6.83 10.31 -19.97
C ASN A 97 6.71 10.33 -18.43
N PRO A 98 6.11 11.36 -17.78
CA PRO A 98 5.86 11.33 -16.34
C PRO A 98 4.94 10.19 -15.89
N ILE A 99 3.94 9.83 -16.69
CA ILE A 99 3.04 8.71 -16.36
C ILE A 99 3.81 7.40 -16.32
N ALA A 100 4.64 7.12 -17.34
CA ALA A 100 5.48 5.93 -17.39
C ALA A 100 6.44 5.88 -16.18
N HIS A 101 7.12 6.98 -15.88
CA HIS A 101 7.99 7.06 -14.71
C HIS A 101 7.23 6.87 -13.39
N GLY A 102 6.02 7.43 -13.28
CA GLY A 102 5.14 7.26 -12.13
C GLY A 102 4.72 5.80 -11.95
N GLN A 103 4.40 5.10 -13.04
CA GLN A 103 4.06 3.68 -13.03
C GLN A 103 5.23 2.81 -12.56
N GLU A 104 6.45 3.07 -13.03
CA GLU A 104 7.66 2.40 -12.56
C GLU A 104 7.86 2.62 -11.04
N ARG A 105 7.72 3.85 -10.57
CA ARG A 105 7.85 4.17 -9.15
C ARG A 105 6.80 3.49 -8.29
N ILE A 106 5.55 3.40 -8.77
CA ILE A 106 4.47 2.69 -8.07
C ILE A 106 4.83 1.20 -7.95
N ALA A 107 5.31 0.57 -9.02
CA ALA A 107 5.72 -0.83 -8.99
C ALA A 107 6.87 -1.08 -7.99
N GLU A 108 7.89 -0.21 -7.95
CA GLU A 108 8.97 -0.27 -6.96
C GLU A 108 8.44 -0.18 -5.51
N LEU A 109 7.49 0.74 -5.27
CA LEU A 109 6.89 0.92 -3.94
C LEU A 109 6.02 -0.27 -3.53
N GLU A 110 5.30 -0.89 -4.47
CA GLU A 110 4.51 -2.10 -4.22
C GLU A 110 5.40 -3.30 -3.87
N GLU A 111 6.55 -3.44 -4.53
CA GLU A 111 7.54 -4.47 -4.20
C GLU A 111 8.11 -4.26 -2.79
N LEU A 112 8.52 -3.03 -2.46
CA LEU A 112 9.01 -2.67 -1.14
C LEU A 112 7.95 -2.88 -0.05
N ALA A 113 6.69 -2.52 -0.32
CA ALA A 113 5.59 -2.73 0.60
C ALA A 113 5.34 -4.23 0.87
N THR A 114 5.46 -5.06 -0.18
CA THR A 114 5.31 -6.52 -0.08
C THR A 114 6.43 -7.14 0.75
N ASP A 115 7.69 -6.75 0.51
CA ASP A 115 8.83 -7.20 1.31
C ASP A 115 8.71 -6.76 2.77
N LEU A 116 8.29 -5.52 3.01
CA LEU A 116 8.07 -5.00 4.35
C LEU A 116 6.95 -5.76 5.07
N ALA A 117 5.83 -6.04 4.39
CA ALA A 117 4.74 -6.85 4.93
C ALA A 117 5.21 -8.27 5.30
N ALA A 118 6.02 -8.91 4.45
CA ALA A 118 6.60 -10.22 4.73
C ALA A 118 7.54 -10.19 5.95
N LYS A 119 8.34 -9.13 6.10
CA LYS A 119 9.19 -8.91 7.29
C LYS A 119 8.37 -8.71 8.56
N PHE A 120 7.29 -7.92 8.50
CA PHE A 120 6.37 -7.74 9.62
C PHE A 120 5.69 -9.06 10.01
N GLN A 121 5.23 -9.85 9.05
CA GLN A 121 4.62 -11.16 9.33
C GLN A 121 5.61 -12.09 10.03
N LYS A 122 6.86 -12.18 9.54
CA LYS A 122 7.92 -12.96 10.19
C LYS A 122 8.21 -12.49 11.61
N ALA A 123 8.19 -11.19 11.87
CA ALA A 123 8.38 -10.64 13.20
C ALA A 123 7.19 -10.97 14.13
N GLN A 124 5.95 -10.88 13.63
CA GLN A 124 4.75 -11.27 14.36
C GLN A 124 4.75 -12.77 14.68
N ASP A 125 5.10 -13.62 13.72
CA ASP A 125 5.20 -15.06 13.92
C ASP A 125 6.27 -15.39 14.96
N SER A 126 7.43 -14.73 14.88
CA SER A 126 8.52 -14.88 15.87
C SER A 126 8.07 -14.45 17.26
N LEU A 127 7.32 -13.35 17.39
CA LEU A 127 6.74 -12.90 18.66
C LEU A 127 5.70 -13.90 19.17
N LYS A 128 4.87 -14.47 18.29
CA LYS A 128 3.89 -15.51 18.64
C LYS A 128 4.58 -16.76 19.16
N TYR A 129 5.66 -17.21 18.52
CA TYR A 129 6.48 -18.32 19.00
C TYR A 129 7.14 -18.00 20.35
N ALA A 130 7.70 -16.80 20.52
CA ALA A 130 8.26 -16.39 21.81
C ALA A 130 7.19 -16.34 22.91
N LEU A 131 5.96 -15.91 22.59
CA LEU A 131 4.83 -15.89 23.51
C LEU A 131 4.35 -17.31 23.85
N LEU A 132 4.34 -18.21 22.86
CA LEU A 132 4.03 -19.62 23.06
C LEU A 132 5.10 -20.28 23.95
N MET A 133 6.38 -20.07 23.66
CA MET A 133 7.50 -20.54 24.47
C MET A 133 7.45 -19.95 25.89
N LEU A 134 7.13 -18.67 26.03
CA LEU A 134 6.92 -18.05 27.34
C LEU A 134 5.72 -18.65 28.06
N SER A 135 4.63 -18.98 27.35
CA SER A 135 3.48 -19.65 27.94
C SER A 135 3.80 -21.10 28.36
N GLU A 136 4.59 -21.83 27.57
CA GLU A 136 5.06 -23.18 27.88
C GLU A 136 6.03 -23.17 29.07
N ILE A 137 6.97 -22.22 29.11
CA ILE A 137 7.85 -21.97 30.27
C ILE A 137 7.02 -21.55 31.48
N LYS A 138 5.98 -20.72 31.31
CA LYS A 138 5.09 -20.27 32.39
C LYS A 138 4.13 -21.37 32.87
N MET A 139 3.84 -22.37 32.03
CA MET A 139 3.14 -23.59 32.41
C MET A 139 4.08 -24.59 33.11
N CYS A 140 5.37 -24.59 32.77
CA CYS A 140 6.41 -25.31 33.52
C CYS A 140 6.77 -24.59 34.84
N ASN A 141 6.59 -23.26 34.87
CA ASN A 141 6.78 -22.36 36.01
C ASN A 141 5.43 -21.87 36.58
N THR A 142 4.36 -22.68 36.55
CA THR A 142 3.24 -22.40 37.45
C THR A 142 3.77 -22.60 38.86
N GLU A 143 4.29 -21.50 39.42
CA GLU A 143 4.58 -21.31 40.83
C GLU A 143 3.56 -22.10 41.67
N PRO A 144 3.98 -22.94 42.63
CA PRO A 144 3.07 -23.58 43.57
C PRO A 144 2.17 -22.60 44.35
N GLY A 145 2.26 -21.28 44.17
CA GLY A 145 1.74 -20.25 45.08
C GLY A 145 0.40 -19.58 44.77
N GLN A 146 -0.34 -19.93 43.71
CA GLN A 146 -1.62 -19.22 43.39
C GLN A 146 -2.90 -19.91 43.89
N SER A 147 -2.81 -20.72 44.95
CA SER A 147 -4.02 -21.15 45.65
C SER A 147 -4.43 -20.10 46.68
N PRO A 148 -5.71 -19.68 46.75
CA PRO A 148 -6.21 -18.83 47.83
C PRO A 148 -5.94 -19.40 49.24
N ALA A 149 -5.70 -20.71 49.36
CA ALA A 149 -5.28 -21.33 50.63
C ALA A 149 -3.82 -20.99 50.99
N ILE A 150 -2.92 -20.95 50.01
CA ILE A 150 -1.50 -20.64 50.23
C ILE A 150 -1.34 -19.18 50.61
N ALA A 151 -2.00 -18.27 49.87
CA ALA A 151 -2.02 -16.84 50.19
C ALA A 151 -2.53 -16.61 51.62
N ALA A 152 -3.61 -17.28 52.04
CA ALA A 152 -4.16 -17.13 53.39
C ALA A 152 -3.18 -17.56 54.49
N VAL A 153 -2.41 -18.63 54.28
CA VAL A 153 -1.39 -19.10 55.23
C VAL A 153 -0.23 -18.12 55.33
N VAL A 154 0.26 -17.60 54.19
CA VAL A 154 1.33 -16.59 54.15
C VAL A 154 0.88 -15.29 54.81
N ASP A 155 -0.32 -14.80 54.50
CA ASP A 155 -0.89 -13.59 55.10
C ASP A 155 -1.03 -13.72 56.63
N GLU A 156 -1.44 -14.89 57.12
CA GLU A 156 -1.52 -15.13 58.56
C GLU A 156 -0.14 -15.18 59.22
N ARG A 157 0.88 -15.76 58.56
CA ARG A 157 2.27 -15.72 59.05
C ARG A 157 2.77 -14.27 59.15
N LEU A 158 2.54 -13.46 58.12
CA LEU A 158 2.85 -12.03 58.15
C LEU A 158 2.09 -11.30 59.27
N ARG A 159 0.84 -11.64 59.52
CA ARG A 159 0.05 -11.07 60.62
C ARG A 159 0.60 -11.46 62.00
N GLN A 160 1.12 -12.68 62.16
CA GLN A 160 1.77 -13.12 63.41
C GLN A 160 3.03 -12.29 63.68
N VAL A 161 3.89 -12.11 62.68
CA VAL A 161 5.08 -11.26 62.78
C VAL A 161 4.70 -9.81 63.06
N ASN A 162 3.90 -9.20 62.19
CA ASN A 162 3.68 -7.75 62.21
C ASN A 162 2.73 -7.26 63.31
N ALA A 163 1.68 -8.04 63.63
CA ALA A 163 0.66 -7.60 64.58
C ALA A 163 0.79 -8.24 65.97
N LYS A 164 1.43 -9.41 66.08
CA LYS A 164 1.66 -10.07 67.38
C LYS A 164 3.12 -9.99 67.85
N GLY A 165 4.05 -9.58 66.99
CA GLY A 165 5.48 -9.54 67.33
C GLY A 165 6.13 -10.93 67.42
N TRP A 166 5.53 -11.95 66.82
CA TRP A 166 6.12 -13.29 66.74
C TRP A 166 7.14 -13.31 65.61
N THR A 167 8.26 -12.64 65.82
CA THR A 167 9.36 -12.53 64.85
C THR A 167 10.15 -13.85 64.76
N PRO A 168 10.98 -14.04 63.72
CA PRO A 168 11.91 -15.17 63.67
C PRO A 168 12.73 -15.34 64.96
N GLU A 169 13.22 -14.24 65.53
CA GLU A 169 14.01 -14.25 66.77
C GLU A 169 13.16 -14.67 67.98
N HIS A 170 11.89 -14.27 68.04
CA HIS A 170 10.96 -14.78 69.05
C HIS A 170 10.73 -16.29 68.88
N ASP A 171 10.58 -16.75 67.65
CA ASP A 171 10.34 -18.17 67.37
C ASP A 171 11.55 -19.02 67.75
N ASP A 172 12.76 -18.50 67.58
CA ASP A 172 14.03 -19.14 67.98
C ASP A 172 14.13 -19.39 69.50
N GLU A 173 13.37 -18.67 70.33
CA GLU A 173 13.31 -18.89 71.79
C GLU A 173 12.48 -20.13 72.18
N HIS A 174 11.68 -20.70 71.28
CA HIS A 174 10.78 -21.84 71.55
C HIS A 174 11.38 -23.14 70.97
N VAL A 175 12.15 -23.86 71.80
CA VAL A 175 12.98 -24.99 71.38
C VAL A 175 12.47 -26.38 71.79
N ASN A 176 11.35 -26.46 72.51
CA ASN A 176 10.75 -27.70 72.99
C ASN A 176 9.46 -28.05 72.24
N ASP A 177 9.46 -27.83 70.92
CA ASP A 177 8.33 -28.08 70.02
C ASP A 177 7.05 -27.29 70.36
N GLU A 178 7.14 -26.19 71.13
CA GLU A 178 5.97 -25.43 71.58
C GLU A 178 5.16 -24.86 70.41
N ILE A 179 5.83 -24.39 69.36
CA ILE A 179 5.19 -23.87 68.14
C ILE A 179 4.46 -24.99 67.39
N ALA A 180 5.10 -26.15 67.25
CA ALA A 180 4.51 -27.33 66.62
C ALA A 180 3.29 -27.86 67.40
N ALA A 181 3.40 -27.93 68.74
CA ALA A 181 2.32 -28.32 69.63
C ALA A 181 1.12 -27.37 69.49
N PHE A 182 1.37 -26.06 69.48
CA PHE A 182 0.31 -25.08 69.29
C PHE A 182 -0.32 -25.14 67.88
N ALA A 183 0.46 -25.46 66.86
CA ALA A 183 -0.07 -25.72 65.52
C ALA A 183 -0.99 -26.95 65.50
N ALA A 184 -0.58 -28.04 66.17
CA ALA A 184 -1.38 -29.27 66.29
C ALA A 184 -2.72 -29.00 66.97
N LEU A 185 -2.76 -28.15 68.00
CA LEU A 185 -3.99 -27.74 68.67
C LEU A 185 -5.01 -27.06 67.72
N TYR A 186 -4.53 -26.24 66.77
CA TYR A 186 -5.40 -25.68 65.73
C TYR A 186 -5.74 -26.71 64.63
N ALA A 187 -4.82 -27.61 64.29
CA ALA A 187 -5.01 -28.60 63.23
C ALA A 187 -5.94 -29.75 63.61
N MET A 188 -6.00 -30.16 64.89
CA MET A 188 -6.86 -31.27 65.32
C MET A 188 -8.36 -30.96 65.13
N PRO A 189 -9.20 -31.99 64.90
CA PRO A 189 -10.66 -31.82 64.91
C PRO A 189 -11.14 -31.29 66.25
N GLU A 190 -12.19 -30.46 66.23
CA GLU A 190 -12.75 -29.84 67.43
C GLU A 190 -13.16 -30.89 68.48
N ALA A 191 -13.80 -31.98 68.05
CA ALA A 191 -14.21 -33.06 68.95
C ALA A 191 -13.06 -33.80 69.65
N CYS A 192 -11.83 -33.74 69.11
CA CYS A 192 -10.67 -34.39 69.72
C CYS A 192 -10.09 -33.57 70.89
N ARG A 193 -10.41 -32.28 70.98
CA ARG A 193 -9.89 -31.37 72.02
C ARG A 193 -10.33 -31.80 73.43
N ASP A 194 -11.55 -32.30 73.54
CA ASP A 194 -12.17 -32.72 74.80
C ASP A 194 -11.88 -34.18 75.16
N TRP A 195 -11.12 -34.91 74.33
CA TRP A 195 -10.75 -36.28 74.66
C TRP A 195 -9.90 -36.28 75.95
N PRO A 196 -10.08 -37.28 76.83
CA PRO A 196 -9.35 -37.33 78.09
C PRO A 196 -7.85 -37.52 77.84
N ALA A 197 -7.03 -36.74 78.54
CA ALA A 197 -5.57 -36.80 78.47
C ALA A 197 -4.90 -36.89 79.86
N LYS A 198 -5.69 -37.12 80.92
CA LYS A 198 -5.23 -37.16 82.31
C LYS A 198 -4.05 -38.12 82.54
N GLU A 199 -4.02 -39.24 81.84
CA GLU A 199 -2.95 -40.25 81.93
C GLU A 199 -1.60 -39.72 81.43
N THR A 200 -1.59 -38.70 80.57
CA THR A 200 -0.35 -38.06 80.11
C THR A 200 0.32 -37.21 81.19
N GLY A 201 -0.44 -36.77 82.21
CA GLY A 201 0.02 -35.85 83.25
C GLY A 201 0.11 -34.38 82.83
N TYR A 202 -0.18 -34.05 81.56
CA TYR A 202 -0.04 -32.70 81.01
C TYR A 202 -1.34 -31.87 81.00
N GLY A 203 -2.50 -32.49 81.21
CA GLY A 203 -3.81 -31.80 81.24
C GLY A 203 -4.96 -32.78 81.43
N GLU A 204 -6.17 -32.29 81.70
CA GLU A 204 -7.35 -33.16 81.84
C GLU A 204 -7.85 -33.65 80.47
N ASN A 205 -7.70 -32.82 79.43
CA ASN A 205 -8.05 -33.12 78.05
C ASN A 205 -6.89 -32.82 77.08
N TRP A 206 -7.03 -33.25 75.82
CA TRP A 206 -5.99 -33.08 74.80
C TRP A 206 -5.69 -31.61 74.47
N ALA A 207 -6.68 -30.71 74.54
CA ALA A 207 -6.44 -29.29 74.32
C ALA A 207 -5.54 -28.68 75.40
N GLU A 208 -5.77 -29.02 76.67
CA GLU A 208 -4.92 -28.61 77.79
C GLU A 208 -3.54 -29.24 77.70
N ALA A 209 -3.47 -30.55 77.40
CA ALA A 209 -2.21 -31.29 77.37
C ALA A 209 -1.24 -30.84 76.28
N ILE A 210 -1.75 -30.33 75.15
CA ILE A 210 -0.93 -29.88 74.01
C ILE A 210 -0.66 -28.37 74.04
N CYS A 211 -1.50 -27.56 74.69
CA CYS A 211 -1.30 -26.12 74.71
C CYS A 211 -0.04 -25.76 75.53
N PRO A 212 0.94 -25.06 74.96
CA PRO A 212 2.10 -24.61 75.72
C PRO A 212 1.70 -23.75 76.92
N ASN A 213 2.49 -23.85 78.00
CA ASN A 213 2.22 -23.11 79.23
C ASN A 213 2.16 -21.60 78.97
N ASN A 214 1.17 -20.93 79.57
CA ASN A 214 0.88 -19.50 79.41
C ASN A 214 0.46 -19.07 77.99
N TRP A 215 0.16 -20.01 77.09
CA TRP A 215 -0.40 -19.69 75.78
C TRP A 215 -1.92 -19.90 75.81
N ALA A 216 -2.63 -19.10 75.02
CA ALA A 216 -4.09 -19.17 74.92
C ALA A 216 -4.50 -19.27 73.45
N ALA A 217 -5.09 -20.42 73.09
CA ALA A 217 -5.67 -20.61 71.77
C ALA A 217 -6.92 -19.72 71.60
N LYS A 218 -7.05 -19.09 70.43
CA LYS A 218 -8.24 -18.33 70.03
C LYS A 218 -8.93 -19.08 68.91
N PHE A 219 -9.81 -20.01 69.29
CA PHE A 219 -10.63 -20.80 68.38
C PHE A 219 -11.63 -19.92 67.62
N GLY A 220 -12.13 -20.42 66.49
CA GLY A 220 -13.03 -19.66 65.62
C GLY A 220 -13.48 -20.48 64.43
N ASP A 221 -13.67 -19.84 63.27
CA ASP A 221 -14.02 -20.55 62.05
C ASP A 221 -12.95 -21.61 61.67
N ARG A 222 -13.41 -22.79 61.24
CA ARG A 222 -12.54 -23.94 61.01
C ARG A 222 -11.47 -23.68 59.96
N ARG A 223 -11.80 -22.96 58.88
CA ARG A 223 -10.80 -22.57 57.87
C ARG A 223 -9.75 -21.67 58.47
N ARG A 224 -10.15 -20.71 59.31
CA ARG A 224 -9.22 -19.80 60.00
C ARG A 224 -8.31 -20.52 60.98
N GLU A 225 -8.80 -21.53 61.69
CA GLU A 225 -7.96 -22.38 62.55
C GLU A 225 -6.90 -23.12 61.74
N LEU A 226 -7.28 -23.76 60.63
CA LEU A 226 -6.34 -24.45 59.75
C LEU A 226 -5.30 -23.51 59.13
N VAL A 227 -5.70 -22.28 58.78
CA VAL A 227 -4.78 -21.24 58.29
C VAL A 227 -3.76 -20.85 59.37
N LYS A 228 -4.19 -20.70 60.63
CA LYS A 228 -3.28 -20.45 61.76
C LYS A 228 -2.33 -21.63 62.00
N ALA A 229 -2.84 -22.86 61.90
CA ALA A 229 -2.02 -24.06 62.02
C ALA A 229 -0.94 -24.09 60.94
N GLY A 230 -1.29 -23.84 59.68
CA GLY A 230 -0.34 -23.76 58.57
C GLY A 230 0.71 -22.66 58.77
N ALA A 231 0.31 -21.49 59.26
CA ALA A 231 1.24 -20.39 59.54
C ALA A 231 2.21 -20.71 60.68
N LEU A 232 1.76 -21.41 61.73
CA LEU A 232 2.62 -21.88 62.82
C LEU A 232 3.57 -23.00 62.38
N ILE A 233 3.12 -23.89 61.49
CA ILE A 233 3.99 -24.91 60.88
C ILE A 233 5.09 -24.25 60.05
N LEU A 234 4.76 -23.22 59.25
CA LEU A 234 5.78 -22.44 58.54
C LEU A 234 6.79 -21.81 59.50
N ALA A 235 6.31 -21.21 60.60
CA ALA A 235 7.18 -20.62 61.62
C ALA A 235 8.18 -21.64 62.20
N GLU A 236 7.69 -22.85 62.51
CA GLU A 236 8.54 -23.91 63.06
C GLU A 236 9.54 -24.45 62.02
N ILE A 237 9.12 -24.62 60.77
CA ILE A 237 10.03 -25.02 59.68
C ILE A 237 11.12 -23.95 59.49
N GLU A 238 10.75 -22.67 59.44
CA GLU A 238 11.70 -21.56 59.34
C GLU A 238 12.72 -21.55 60.50
N ARG A 239 12.27 -21.84 61.73
CA ARG A 239 13.13 -21.99 62.92
C ARG A 239 14.12 -23.14 62.77
N LEU A 240 13.63 -24.32 62.35
CA LEU A 240 14.46 -25.51 62.12
C LEU A 240 15.46 -25.32 60.97
N ASP A 241 15.06 -24.64 59.90
CA ASP A 241 15.93 -24.31 58.77
C ASP A 241 17.07 -23.38 59.20
N ARG A 242 16.80 -22.37 60.03
CA ARG A 242 17.85 -21.50 60.61
C ARG A 242 18.85 -22.30 61.44
N VAL A 243 18.37 -23.12 62.37
CA VAL A 243 19.23 -23.98 63.20
C VAL A 243 20.07 -24.94 62.35
N SER A 244 19.51 -25.45 61.25
CA SER A 244 20.22 -26.38 60.36
C SER A 244 21.32 -25.68 59.56
N ASN A 245 21.08 -24.46 59.11
CA ASN A 245 22.07 -23.65 58.39
C ASN A 245 23.22 -23.21 59.31
N GLU A 246 22.94 -22.84 60.57
CA GLU A 246 23.97 -22.48 61.57
C GLU A 246 24.88 -23.67 61.95
N LYS A 247 24.36 -24.90 61.94
CA LYS A 247 25.16 -26.11 62.21
C LYS A 247 26.03 -26.51 61.01
N GLY A 248 25.64 -26.16 59.78
CA GLY A 248 26.44 -26.39 58.59
C GLY A 248 27.69 -25.52 58.54
N GLU A 249 27.61 -24.27 59.01
CA GLU A 249 28.73 -23.32 59.02
C GLU A 249 29.74 -23.57 60.17
N ASN A 250 29.35 -24.27 61.23
CA ASN A 250 30.24 -24.59 62.38
C ASN A 250 30.95 -25.95 62.27
N HIS A 251 30.78 -26.67 61.15
CA HIS A 251 31.38 -27.99 60.90
C HIS A 251 32.28 -28.04 59.65
N GLU A 252 32.64 -26.89 59.07
CA GLU A 252 33.73 -26.72 58.09
C GLU A 252 34.97 -26.06 58.73
#